data_AF-A0A9D1PFI1-F1
#
_entry.id   AF-A0A9D1PFI1-F1
#
_cell.length_a   1.000
_cell.length_b   1.000
_cell.length_c   1.000
_cell.angle_alpha   90.00
_cell.angle_beta   90.00
_cell.angle_gamma   90.00
#
_symmetry.space_group_name_H-M   'P 1'
#
loop_
_entity.id
_entity.type
_entity.pdbx_description
1 polymer ?
#
loop_
_entity_poly.entity_id
_entity_poly.type
_entity_poly.pdbx_seq_one_letter_code
_entity_poly.pdbx_strand_id
1 'polypeptide(L)' 'EAAKEVVKSDDIVDNLFLKVKGELPELMQKDAKNAEYYIDLIMIAKYLERIGDHAENIAQWVEYSITGVHEALGQE' A
#
# COMPACT_ATOMS: atom_id res chain seq x y z
N GLU A 1 18.04 -9.34 -6.52
CA GLU A 1 16.93 -9.31 -7.50
C GLU A 1 15.57 -9.32 -6.82
N ALA A 2 15.24 -10.34 -6.03
CA ALA A 2 13.93 -10.41 -5.34
C ALA A 2 13.58 -9.16 -4.50
N ALA A 3 14.53 -8.58 -3.75
CA ALA A 3 14.28 -7.37 -2.96
C ALA A 3 13.83 -6.17 -3.81
N LYS A 4 14.47 -5.96 -4.97
CA LYS A 4 14.07 -4.89 -5.92
C LYS A 4 12.68 -5.11 -6.52
N GLU A 5 12.29 -6.38 -6.72
CA GLU A 5 10.94 -6.69 -7.22
C GLU A 5 9.87 -6.49 -6.14
N VAL A 6 10.20 -6.71 -4.86
CA VAL A 6 9.29 -6.37 -3.75
C VAL A 6 9.03 -4.87 -3.71
N VAL A 7 10.06 -4.04 -3.83
CA VAL A 7 9.92 -2.57 -3.86
C VAL A 7 9.00 -2.12 -5.00
N LYS A 8 9.21 -2.60 -6.22
CA LYS A 8 8.33 -2.27 -7.36
C LYS A 8 6.90 -2.79 -7.19
N SER A 9 6.72 -3.90 -6.48
CA SER A 9 5.39 -4.47 -6.25
C SER A 9 4.61 -3.63 -5.24
N ASP A 10 5.29 -2.98 -4.31
CA ASP A 10 4.69 -2.09 -3.33
C ASP A 10 4.02 -0.87 -3.98
N ASP A 11 4.71 -0.24 -4.95
CA ASP A 11 4.15 0.84 -5.79
C ASP A 11 2.77 0.45 -6.39
N ILE A 12 2.58 -0.82 -6.75
CA ILE A 12 1.31 -1.30 -7.31
C ILE A 12 0.23 -1.32 -6.23
N VAL A 13 0.55 -1.76 -5.02
CA VAL A 13 -0.39 -1.82 -3.89
C VAL A 13 -0.80 -0.42 -3.45
N ASP A 14 0.14 0.52 -3.38
CA ASP A 14 -0.12 1.94 -3.11
C ASP A 14 -1.10 2.56 -4.10
N ASN A 15 -0.83 2.36 -5.39
CA ASN A 15 -1.70 2.86 -6.45
C ASN A 15 -3.10 2.25 -6.39
N LEU A 16 -3.21 0.97 -6.02
CA LEU A 16 -4.50 0.32 -5.81
C LEU A 16 -5.25 0.90 -4.61
N PHE A 17 -4.56 1.19 -3.50
CA PHE A 17 -5.16 1.85 -2.34
C PHE A 17 -5.70 3.25 -2.72
N LEU A 18 -4.91 4.07 -3.42
CA LEU A 18 -5.33 5.39 -3.88
C LEU A 18 -6.54 5.31 -4.80
N LYS A 19 -6.59 4.33 -5.70
CA LYS A 19 -7.73 4.08 -6.57
C LYS A 19 -9.00 3.74 -5.76
N VAL A 20 -8.92 2.79 -4.83
CA VAL A 20 -10.06 2.42 -3.98
C VAL A 20 -10.55 3.61 -3.17
N LYS A 21 -9.63 4.39 -2.58
CA LYS A 21 -9.94 5.61 -1.83
C LYS A 21 -10.65 6.67 -2.68
N GLY A 22 -10.30 6.78 -3.97
CA GLY A 22 -10.92 7.72 -4.90
C GLY A 22 -12.32 7.30 -5.38
N GLU A 23 -12.56 6.01 -5.57
CA GLU A 23 -13.83 5.49 -6.09
C GLU A 23 -14.92 5.35 -5.00
N LEU A 24 -14.51 5.10 -3.76
CA LEU A 24 -15.41 4.82 -2.64
C LEU A 24 -16.44 5.93 -2.31
N PRO A 25 -16.08 7.24 -2.31
CA PRO A 25 -17.04 8.30 -2.00
C PRO A 25 -18.25 8.33 -2.94
N GLU A 26 -18.04 8.07 -4.24
CA GLU A 26 -19.13 8.02 -5.21
C GLU A 26 -20.05 6.80 -4.99
N LEU A 27 -19.47 5.65 -4.61
CA LEU A 27 -20.23 4.44 -4.30
C LEU A 27 -21.06 4.61 -3.03
N MET A 28 -20.48 5.21 -1.98
CA MET A 28 -21.19 5.52 -0.74
C MET A 28 -22.35 6.50 -0.95
N GLN A 29 -22.21 7.49 -1.84
CA GLN A 29 -23.29 8.41 -2.19
C GLN A 29 -24.44 7.71 -2.92
N LYS A 30 -24.13 6.76 -3.81
CA LYS A 30 -25.13 5.98 -4.57
C LYS A 30 -25.88 4.97 -3.69
N ASP A 31 -25.24 4.46 -2.64
CA ASP A 31 -25.80 3.43 -1.76
C ASP A 31 -25.45 3.64 -0.28
N ALA A 32 -26.04 4.68 0.32
CA ALA A 32 -25.79 5.05 1.70
C ALA A 32 -26.20 3.99 2.74
N LYS A 33 -27.05 3.02 2.37
CA LYS A 33 -27.48 1.94 3.29
C LYS A 33 -26.36 0.95 3.60
N ASN A 34 -25.35 0.86 2.73
CA ASN A 34 -24.21 -0.05 2.87
C ASN A 34 -22.92 0.70 3.29
N ALA A 35 -23.04 1.84 3.99
CA ALA A 35 -21.89 2.63 4.41
C ALA A 35 -20.84 1.82 5.20
N GLU A 36 -21.28 0.92 6.08
CA GLU A 36 -20.39 0.05 6.86
C GLU A 36 -19.55 -0.89 5.98
N TYR A 37 -20.15 -1.48 4.94
CA TYR A 37 -19.44 -2.31 3.97
C TYR A 37 -18.34 -1.53 3.23
N TYR A 38 -18.61 -0.28 2.85
CA TYR A 38 -17.62 0.57 2.20
C TYR A 38 -16.48 0.99 3.14
N ILE A 39 -16.77 1.17 4.42
CA ILE A 39 -15.76 1.40 5.47
C ILE A 39 -14.87 0.15 5.62
N ASP A 40 -15.46 -1.05 5.67
CA ASP A 40 -14.69 -2.29 5.73
C ASP A 40 -13.78 -2.45 4.50
N LEU A 41 -14.28 -2.08 3.31
CA LEU A 41 -13.51 -2.16 2.07
C LEU A 41 -12.28 -1.24 2.09
N ILE A 42 -12.41 0.02 2.53
CA ILE A 42 -11.24 0.92 2.63
C ILE A 42 -10.25 0.43 3.69
N MET A 43 -10.74 -0.14 4.79
CA MET A 43 -9.88 -0.69 5.84
C MET A 43 -9.08 -1.88 5.32
N ILE A 44 -9.71 -2.79 4.57
CA ILE A 44 -9.01 -3.91 3.91
C ILE A 44 -7.94 -3.37 2.96
N ALA A 45 -8.27 -2.40 2.10
CA ALA A 45 -7.31 -1.81 1.17
C ALA A 45 -6.13 -1.16 1.91
N LYS A 46 -6.39 -0.44 3.01
CA LYS A 46 -5.34 0.15 3.84
C LYS A 46 -4.46 -0.90 4.51
N TYR A 47 -5.02 -2.01 4.98
CA TYR A 47 -4.21 -3.07 5.58
C TYR A 47 -3.33 -3.79 4.56
N LEU A 48 -3.78 -3.92 3.31
CA LEU A 48 -2.94 -4.45 2.23
C LEU A 48 -1.75 -3.54 1.92
N GLU A 49 -1.98 -2.22 1.82
CA GLU A 49 -0.89 -1.24 1.65
C GLU A 49 0.13 -1.31 2.79
N ARG A 50 -0.31 -1.35 4.04
CA ARG A 50 0.62 -1.50 5.18
C ARG A 50 1.44 -2.79 5.16
N ILE A 51 0.89 -3.88 4.63
CA ILE A 51 1.63 -5.13 4.47
C ILE A 51 2.70 -4.96 3.38
N GLY A 52 2.37 -4.25 2.30
CA GLY A 52 3.29 -3.81 1.26
C GLY A 52 4.45 -3.01 1.84
N ASP A 53 4.16 -1.90 2.54
CA ASP A 53 5.15 -1.06 3.21
C ASP A 53 6.12 -1.89 4.07
N HIS A 54 5.57 -2.82 4.88
CA HIS A 54 6.38 -3.66 5.74
C HIS A 54 7.29 -4.61 4.94
N ALA A 55 6.81 -5.14 3.81
CA ALA A 55 7.60 -5.96 2.91
C ALA A 55 8.70 -5.12 2.23
N GLU A 56 8.38 -3.90 1.79
CA GLU A 56 9.33 -2.96 1.20
C GLU A 56 10.46 -2.63 2.18
N ASN A 57 10.11 -2.26 3.42
CA ASN A 57 11.07 -2.00 4.48
C ASN A 57 12.04 -3.17 4.68
N ILE A 58 11.53 -4.41 4.73
CA ILE A 58 12.39 -5.61 4.86
C ILE A 58 13.30 -5.76 3.63
N ALA A 59 12.78 -5.56 2.42
CA ALA A 59 13.56 -5.66 1.20
C ALA A 59 14.69 -4.63 1.14
N GLN A 60 14.44 -3.40 1.57
CA GLN A 60 15.44 -2.35 1.67
C GLN A 60 16.55 -2.72 2.68
N TRP A 61 16.20 -3.29 3.84
CA TRP A 61 17.19 -3.79 4.80
C TRP A 61 18.07 -4.91 4.23
N VAL A 62 17.50 -5.77 3.38
CA VAL A 62 18.26 -6.80 2.66
C VAL A 62 19.24 -6.15 1.67
N GLU A 63 18.81 -5.18 0.86
CA GLU A 63 19.72 -4.46 -0.05
C GLU A 63 20.81 -3.69 0.72
N TYR A 64 20.47 -3.07 1.85
CA TYR A 64 21.45 -2.42 2.73
C TYR A 64 22.51 -3.40 3.24
N SER A 65 22.09 -4.60 3.66
CA SER A 65 23.02 -5.62 4.18
C SER A 65 24.09 -6.06 3.17
N ILE A 66 23.82 -5.86 1.87
CA ILE A 66 24.72 -6.23 0.76
C ILE A 66 25.55 -5.02 0.31
N THR A 67 24.91 -3.87 0.17
CA THR A 67 25.50 -2.67 -0.47
C THR A 67 26.11 -1.69 0.52
N GLY A 68 25.67 -1.72 1.78
CA GLY A 68 25.97 -0.70 2.80
C GLY A 68 25.25 0.63 2.58
N VAL A 69 24.36 0.74 1.58
CA VAL A 69 23.60 1.96 1.27
C VAL A 69 22.13 1.74 1.60
N HIS A 70 21.57 2.62 2.42
CA HIS A 70 20.15 2.60 2.76
C HIS A 70 19.49 3.71 1.96
N GLU A 71 18.77 3.37 0.90
CA GLU A 71 17.89 4.31 0.23
C GLU A 71 16.69 4.55 1.14
N ALA A 72 16.77 5.59 1.96
CA ALA A 72 15.63 6.02 2.77
C ALA A 72 14.69 6.85 1.89
N LEU A 73 13.42 6.47 1.82
CA LEU A 73 12.37 7.32 1.25
C LEU A 73 11.71 8.15 2.34
N GLY A 74 11.50 9.43 2.00
CA GLY A 74 10.78 10.40 2.82
C GLY A 74 9.36 9.91 3.04
N GLN A 75 9.05 9.59 4.29
CA GLN A 75 7.70 9.36 4.77
C GLN A 75 6.95 10.69 4.68
N GLU A 76 5.94 10.78 3.81
CA GLU A 76 4.88 11.79 3.97
C GLU A 76 4.03 11.48 5.20
#